data_AF-A0A9D1LH58-F1
#
_entry.id   AF-A0A9D1LH58-F1
#
_cell.length_a   1.000
_cell.length_b   1.000
_cell.length_c   1.000
_cell.angle_alpha   90.00
_cell.angle_beta   90.00
_cell.angle_gamma   90.00
#
_symmetry.space_group_name_H-M   'P 1'
#
loop_
_entity.id
_entity.type
_entity.pdbx_description
1 polymer ?
#
loop_
_entity_poly.entity_id
_entity_poly.type
_entity_poly.pdbx_seq_one_letter_code
_entity_poly.pdbx_strand_id
1 'polypeptide(L)' 'MFKFILKIIKKVVIGMVLLFGYNTFLSSLNLMIPINVITIVIASLFDVPGIIGLAVFLLLNY' A
#
# COMPACT_ATOMS: atom_id res chain seq x y z
N MET A 1 -16.09 -10.50 -18.47
CA MET A 1 -16.05 -10.37 -16.99
C MET A 1 -14.74 -10.87 -16.39
N PHE A 2 -14.25 -12.08 -16.75
CA PHE A 2 -12.96 -12.61 -16.25
C PHE A 2 -11.75 -11.65 -16.40
N LYS A 3 -11.62 -10.97 -17.54
CA LYS A 3 -10.51 -10.02 -17.77
C LYS A 3 -10.52 -8.83 -16.80
N PHE A 4 -11.70 -8.43 -16.30
CA PHE A 4 -11.84 -7.32 -15.36
C PHE A 4 -11.45 -7.74 -13.94
N ILE A 5 -11.87 -8.94 -13.54
CA ILE A 5 -11.53 -9.54 -12.23
C ILE A 5 -10.02 -9.77 -12.11
N LEU A 6 -9.39 -10.33 -13.16
CA LEU A 6 -7.93 -10.47 -13.22
C LEU A 6 -7.18 -9.13 -13.13
N LYS A 7 -7.74 -8.07 -13.72
CA LYS A 7 -7.16 -6.72 -13.65
C LYS A 7 -7.21 -6.14 -12.24
N ILE A 8 -8.31 -6.37 -11.52
CA ILE A 8 -8.48 -5.96 -10.11
C ILE A 8 -7.51 -6.75 -9.22
N ILE A 9 -7.47 -8.07 -9.35
CA ILE A 9 -6.56 -8.91 -8.56
C ILE A 9 -5.11 -8.47 -8.78
N LYS A 10 -4.71 -8.21 -10.02
CA LYS A 10 -3.37 -7.72 -10.33
C LYS A 10 -3.06 -6.39 -9.63
N LYS A 11 -3.99 -5.43 -9.61
CA LYS A 11 -3.83 -4.16 -8.87
C LYS A 11 -3.68 -4.38 -7.36
N VAL A 12 -4.48 -5.27 -6.79
CA VAL A 12 -4.42 -5.59 -5.36
C VAL A 12 -3.07 -6.22 -5.00
N VAL A 13 -2.58 -7.16 -5.82
CA VAL A 13 -1.25 -7.77 -5.63
C VAL A 13 -0.14 -6.73 -5.73
N ILE A 14 -0.19 -5.83 -6.71
CA ILE A 14 0.79 -4.74 -6.84
C ILE A 14 0.77 -3.84 -5.60
N GLY A 15 -0.41 -3.43 -5.14
CA GLY A 15 -0.56 -2.61 -3.94
C GLY A 15 -0.01 -3.29 -2.69
N MET A 16 -0.24 -4.59 -2.51
CA MET A 16 0.33 -5.36 -1.41
C MET A 16 1.86 -5.46 -1.50
N VAL A 17 2.41 -5.76 -2.68
CA VAL A 17 3.86 -5.86 -2.88
C VAL A 17 4.53 -4.52 -2.60
N LEU A 18 3.93 -3.41 -3.06
CA LEU A 18 4.47 -2.08 -2.80
C LEU A 18 4.41 -1.70 -1.32
N LEU A 19 3.30 -1.96 -0.63
CA LEU A 19 3.17 -1.76 0.83
C LEU A 19 4.22 -2.57 1.61
N PHE A 20 4.38 -3.83 1.24
CA PHE A 20 5.34 -4.72 1.88
C PHE A 20 6.78 -4.27 1.61
N GLY A 21 7.07 -3.86 0.38
CA GLY A 21 8.35 -3.26 0.00
C GLY A 21 8.65 -2.01 0.83
N TYR A 22 7.72 -1.05 0.87
CA TYR A 22 7.84 0.16 1.69
C TYR A 22 8.17 -0.19 3.15
N ASN A 23 7.39 -1.07 3.77
CA ASN A 23 7.62 -1.46 5.16
C ASN A 23 8.98 -2.14 5.35
N THR A 24 9.45 -2.95 4.39
CA THR A 24 10.76 -3.62 4.49
C THR A 24 11.90 -2.61 4.48
N PHE A 25 11.85 -1.60 3.60
CA PHE A 25 12.90 -0.58 3.53
C PHE A 25 12.86 0.39 4.73
N LEU A 26 11.67 0.85 5.11
CA LEU A 26 11.51 1.85 6.18
C LEU A 26 11.32 1.26 7.59
N SER A 27 11.31 -0.07 7.72
CA SER A 27 11.34 -0.73 9.04
C SER A 27 12.55 -0.29 9.87
N SER A 28 13.67 0.03 9.22
CA SER A 28 14.88 0.57 9.87
C SER A 28 14.67 1.94 10.53
N LEU A 29 13.68 2.71 10.07
CA LEU A 29 13.33 4.04 10.58
C LEU A 29 12.13 4.00 11.54
N ASN A 30 11.65 2.81 11.92
CA ASN A 30 10.38 2.60 12.65
C ASN A 30 9.14 3.20 11.96
N LEU A 31 9.22 3.53 10.66
CA LEU A 31 8.11 4.06 9.88
C LEU A 31 7.39 2.92 9.15
N MET A 32 6.58 2.16 9.90
CA MET A 32 5.83 1.03 9.35
C MET A 32 4.35 1.39 9.19
N ILE A 33 3.85 1.28 7.96
CA ILE A 33 2.42 1.41 7.69
C ILE A 33 1.75 0.08 8.09
N PRO A 34 0.72 0.08 8.95
CA PRO A 34 0.02 -1.14 9.32
C PRO A 34 -0.65 -1.76 8.09
N ILE A 35 -0.40 -3.04 7.85
CA ILE A 35 -0.97 -3.79 6.72
C ILE A 35 -2.36 -4.29 7.15
N ASN A 36 -3.40 -3.62 6.70
CA ASN A 36 -4.80 -3.99 6.93
C ASN A 36 -5.61 -3.82 5.64
N VAL A 37 -6.88 -4.23 5.66
CA VAL A 37 -7.74 -4.16 4.47
C VAL A 37 -7.85 -2.72 3.94
N ILE A 38 -7.88 -1.72 4.82
CA ILE A 38 -8.01 -0.31 4.44
C ILE A 38 -6.74 0.17 3.72
N THR A 39 -5.56 -0.07 4.28
CA THR A 39 -4.29 0.36 3.68
C THR A 39 -4.02 -0.37 2.36
N ILE A 40 -4.36 -1.65 2.26
CA ILE A 40 -4.27 -2.41 1.00
C ILE A 40 -5.22 -1.83 -0.06
N VAL A 41 -6.45 -1.47 0.32
CA VAL A 41 -7.40 -0.84 -0.62
C VAL A 41 -6.88 0.51 -1.10
N ILE A 42 -6.37 1.35 -0.19
CA ILE A 42 -5.79 2.65 -0.55
C ILE A 42 -4.57 2.46 -1.47
N ALA A 43 -3.65 1.56 -1.13
CA ALA A 43 -2.45 1.28 -1.92
C ALA A 43 -2.76 0.64 -3.27
N SER A 44 -3.85 -0.12 -3.42
CA SER A 44 -4.24 -0.73 -4.70
C SER A 44 -5.07 0.20 -5.59
N LEU A 45 -5.83 1.15 -5.02
CA LEU A 45 -6.53 2.19 -5.75
C LEU A 45 -5.57 3.26 -6.29
N PHE A 46 -4.71 3.76 -5.40
CA PHE A 46 -3.84 4.89 -5.66
C PHE A 46 -2.38 4.49 -5.96
N ASP A 47 -2.03 3.19 -5.96
CA ASP A 47 -0.68 2.70 -6.27
C ASP A 47 0.41 3.45 -5.46
N VAL A 48 1.40 4.04 -6.14
CA VAL A 48 2.52 4.78 -5.52
C VAL A 48 2.06 6.01 -4.73
N PRO A 49 1.25 6.95 -5.27
CA PRO A 49 0.79 8.09 -4.50
C PRO A 49 -0.05 7.71 -3.27
N GLY A 50 -0.74 6.57 -3.30
CA GLY A 50 -1.45 6.04 -2.13
C GLY A 50 -0.51 5.73 -0.97
N ILE A 51 0.63 5.09 -1.27
CA ILE A 51 1.62 4.72 -0.25
C ILE A 51 2.34 5.95 0.29
N ILE A 52 2.67 6.91 -0.57
CA ILE A 52 3.25 8.20 -0.13
C ILE A 52 2.26 8.93 0.78
N GLY A 53 0.97 8.97 0.42
CA GLY A 53 -0.06 9.57 1.26
C GLY A 53 -0.19 8.89 2.62
N LEU A 54 -0.18 7.55 2.65
CA LEU A 54 -0.18 6.77 3.90
C LEU A 54 1.08 7.01 4.74
N ALA A 55 2.24 7.13 4.11
CA ALA A 55 3.50 7.44 4.78
C ALA A 55 3.50 8.85 5.40
N VAL A 56 3.01 9.85 4.66
CA VAL A 56 2.87 11.23 5.18
C VAL A 56 1.83 11.27 6.29
N PHE A 57 0.71 10.57 6.15
CA PHE A 57 -0.31 10.47 7.20
C PHE A 57 0.27 9.84 8.47
N LEU A 58 1.07 8.78 8.34
CA LEU A 58 1.78 8.17 9.46
C LEU A 58 2.72 9.17 10.15
N LEU A 59 3.50 9.92 9.37
CA LEU A 59 4.41 10.95 9.89
C LEU A 59 3.72 12.10 10.61
N LEU A 60 2.53 12.51 10.15
CA LEU A 60 1.75 13.58 10.78
C LEU A 60 1.04 13.14 12.07
N ASN A 61 0.82 11.84 12.25
CA ASN A 61 0.18 11.26 13.44
C ASN A 61 1.18 10.57 14.39
N TYR A 62 2.47 10.68 14.10
CA TYR A 62 3.57 10.27 14.97
C TYR A 62 3.93 11.40 15.94
#